data_AF-A0A9E3NZA7-F1
#
_entry.id   AF-A0A9E3NZA7-F1
#
_cell.length_a   1.000
_cell.length_b   1.000
_cell.length_c   1.000
_cell.angle_alpha   90.00
_cell.angle_beta   90.00
_cell.angle_gamma   90.00
#
_symmetry.space_group_name_H-M   'P 1'
#
loop_
_entity.id
_entity.type
_entity.pdbx_description
1 polymer ?
#
loop_
_entity_poly.entity_id
_entity_poly.type
_entity_poly.pdbx_seq_one_letter_code
_entity_poly.pdbx_strand_id
1 'polypeptide(L)'
;MREAFQHRTGAFGPEDPWFEARSRAFWDDALTTQGLAARATRARDDAGEPALLAIRYERAHRGLFLAQEVDDRGARLRDLWSGAELFVHHLDEAQAVAFEHAEGAIDGRVIATPKAELYVLPGAFHHAPDALEPLLRVVEAARHRKMETGAVLDALLRMEMVFRSSSRVKAGFAYRVESLAVRA
;
A
#
# COMPACT_ATOMS: atom_id res chain seq x y z
N MET A 1 -10.05 -11.41 9.70
CA MET A 1 -9.06 -10.47 9.14
C MET A 1 -9.24 -10.27 7.63
N ARG A 2 -9.26 -11.36 6.84
CA ARG A 2 -9.47 -11.28 5.38
C ARG A 2 -10.79 -10.60 4.99
N GLU A 3 -11.91 -10.96 5.62
CA GLU A 3 -13.21 -10.34 5.36
C GLU A 3 -13.19 -8.82 5.61
N ALA A 4 -12.58 -8.37 6.71
CA ALA A 4 -12.46 -6.95 7.03
C ALA A 4 -11.61 -6.20 5.98
N PHE A 5 -10.55 -6.82 5.46
CA PHE A 5 -9.77 -6.25 4.36
C PHE A 5 -10.59 -6.19 3.07
N GLN A 6 -11.26 -7.29 2.70
CA GLN A 6 -12.10 -7.35 1.49
C GLN A 6 -13.29 -6.39 1.52
N HIS A 7 -13.87 -6.16 2.70
CA HIS A 7 -14.90 -5.14 2.88
C HIS A 7 -14.38 -3.75 2.51
N ARG A 8 -13.13 -3.43 2.88
CA ARG A 8 -12.51 -2.14 2.58
C ARG A 8 -11.95 -2.06 1.17
N THR A 9 -11.37 -3.12 0.60
CA THR A 9 -10.61 -3.05 -0.66
C THR A 9 -11.28 -3.78 -1.83
N GLY A 10 -12.44 -4.39 -1.60
CA GLY A 10 -13.17 -5.23 -2.56
C GLY A 10 -12.85 -6.72 -2.39
N ALA A 11 -13.73 -7.60 -2.86
CA ALA A 11 -13.49 -9.04 -2.81
C ALA A 11 -12.37 -9.48 -3.79
N PHE A 12 -11.63 -10.54 -3.45
CA PHE A 12 -10.70 -11.26 -4.34
C PHE A 12 -10.66 -12.74 -4.00
N GLY A 13 -10.44 -13.56 -5.01
CA GLY A 13 -10.22 -15.00 -4.92
C GLY A 13 -9.20 -15.46 -5.96
N PRO A 14 -8.92 -16.77 -6.02
CA PRO A 14 -7.91 -17.33 -6.93
C PRO A 14 -8.12 -16.99 -8.41
N GLU A 15 -9.37 -16.72 -8.81
CA GLU A 15 -9.74 -16.31 -10.18
C GLU A 15 -9.43 -14.83 -10.48
N ASP A 16 -9.02 -14.03 -9.49
CA ASP A 16 -8.60 -12.65 -9.68
C ASP A 16 -7.21 -12.65 -10.36
N PRO A 17 -7.02 -12.03 -11.54
CA PRO A 17 -5.71 -11.96 -12.20
C PRO A 17 -4.61 -11.31 -11.36
N TRP A 18 -4.98 -10.57 -10.31
CA TRP A 18 -4.09 -9.91 -9.36
C TRP A 18 -4.16 -10.54 -7.96
N PHE A 19 -4.66 -11.78 -7.84
CA PHE A 19 -4.80 -12.50 -6.58
C PHE A 19 -3.52 -12.49 -5.74
N GLU A 20 -2.36 -12.69 -6.36
CA GLU A 20 -1.06 -12.69 -5.68
C GLU A 20 -0.73 -11.32 -5.06
N ALA A 21 -0.81 -10.25 -5.85
CA ALA A 21 -0.54 -8.89 -5.37
C ALA A 21 -1.50 -8.50 -4.22
N ARG A 22 -2.78 -8.85 -4.36
CA ARG A 22 -3.80 -8.56 -3.33
C ARG A 22 -3.63 -9.41 -2.08
N SER A 23 -3.14 -10.65 -2.23
CA SER A 23 -2.82 -11.52 -1.09
C SER A 23 -1.64 -10.99 -0.30
N ARG A 24 -0.61 -10.47 -0.96
CA ARG A 24 0.53 -9.81 -0.28
C ARG A 24 0.08 -8.53 0.43
N ALA A 25 -0.70 -7.68 -0.23
CA ALA A 25 -1.27 -6.47 0.39
C ALA A 25 -2.15 -6.79 1.62
N PHE A 26 -2.91 -7.89 1.56
CA PHE A 26 -3.66 -8.40 2.70
C PHE A 26 -2.73 -8.80 3.87
N TRP A 27 -1.63 -9.51 3.61
CA TRP A 27 -0.70 -9.91 4.67
C TRP A 27 -0.02 -8.72 5.33
N ASP A 28 0.36 -7.72 4.54
CA ASP A 28 0.86 -6.45 5.05
C ASP A 28 -0.16 -5.75 5.96
N ASP A 29 -1.43 -5.65 5.53
CA ASP A 29 -2.52 -5.11 6.35
C ASP A 29 -2.78 -5.94 7.61
N ALA A 30 -2.70 -7.27 7.52
CA ALA A 30 -2.88 -8.18 8.64
C ALA A 30 -1.80 -7.98 9.71
N LEU A 31 -0.53 -7.94 9.29
CA LEU A 31 0.63 -7.75 10.19
C LEU A 31 0.62 -6.37 10.85
N THR A 32 0.22 -5.35 10.10
CA THR A 32 0.26 -3.95 10.55
C THR A 32 -1.08 -3.51 11.14
N THR A 33 -2.03 -3.08 10.30
CA THR A 33 -3.30 -2.45 10.70
C THR A 33 -4.24 -3.38 11.49
N GLN A 34 -4.28 -4.68 11.21
CA GLN A 34 -5.16 -5.61 11.93
C GLN A 34 -4.50 -6.25 13.16
N GLY A 35 -3.22 -5.94 13.42
CA GLY A 35 -2.51 -6.33 14.64
C GLY A 35 -2.18 -7.82 14.75
N LEU A 36 -2.02 -8.54 13.64
CA LEU A 36 -1.64 -9.96 13.66
C LEU A 36 -0.29 -10.18 14.35
N ALA A 37 0.70 -9.33 14.06
CA ALA A 37 2.03 -9.44 14.65
C ALA A 37 1.97 -9.35 16.19
N ALA A 38 1.25 -8.37 16.72
CA ALA A 38 1.07 -8.19 18.16
C ALA A 38 0.28 -9.33 18.83
N ARG A 39 -0.70 -9.91 18.14
CA ARG A 39 -1.42 -11.09 18.65
C ARG A 39 -0.52 -12.32 18.71
N ALA A 40 0.30 -12.52 17.68
CA ALA A 40 1.22 -13.65 17.60
C ALA A 40 2.30 -13.62 18.69
N THR A 41 2.83 -12.44 19.03
CA THR A 41 3.83 -12.30 20.09
C THR A 41 3.24 -12.51 21.48
N ARG A 42 2.07 -11.91 21.77
CA ARG A 42 1.37 -12.11 23.05
C ARG A 42 1.01 -13.57 23.30
N ALA A 43 0.60 -14.31 22.27
CA ALA A 43 0.27 -15.73 22.39
C ALA A 43 1.48 -16.61 22.76
N ARG A 44 2.71 -16.11 22.52
CA ARG A 44 3.96 -16.83 22.79
C ARG A 44 4.69 -16.35 24.06
N ASP A 45 4.13 -15.35 24.76
CA ASP A 45 4.78 -14.65 25.88
C ASP A 45 6.21 -14.19 25.55
N ASP A 46 6.40 -13.73 24.32
CA ASP A 46 7.71 -13.38 23.79
C ASP A 46 8.03 -11.92 24.12
N ALA A 47 9.05 -11.69 24.95
CA ALA A 47 9.57 -10.36 25.27
C ALA A 47 10.82 -9.98 24.45
N GLY A 48 11.24 -10.83 23.51
CA GLY A 48 12.45 -10.68 22.72
C GLY A 48 12.25 -9.95 21.39
N GLU A 49 13.08 -10.32 20.42
CA GLU A 49 13.09 -9.74 19.07
C GLU A 49 11.71 -9.76 18.37
N PRO A 50 10.88 -10.82 18.49
CA PRO A 50 9.55 -10.82 17.88
C PRO A 50 8.61 -9.72 18.43
N ALA A 51 8.67 -9.40 19.73
CA ALA A 51 7.89 -8.30 20.30
C ALA A 51 8.34 -6.93 19.76
N LEU A 52 9.64 -6.71 19.64
CA LEU A 52 10.18 -5.49 19.03
C LEU A 52 9.75 -5.37 17.56
N LEU A 53 9.71 -6.48 16.83
CA LEU A 53 9.25 -6.51 15.46
C LEU A 53 7.73 -6.20 15.36
N ALA A 54 6.91 -6.74 16.27
CA ALA A 54 5.48 -6.43 16.31
C ALA A 54 5.20 -4.93 16.50
N ILE A 55 5.95 -4.25 17.39
CA ILE A 55 5.84 -2.80 17.60
C ILE A 55 6.16 -2.03 16.30
N ARG A 56 7.09 -2.52 15.49
CA ARG A 56 7.44 -1.88 14.21
C ARG A 56 6.35 -2.03 13.17
N TYR A 57 5.73 -3.21 13.09
CA TYR A 57 4.57 -3.40 12.22
C TYR A 57 3.40 -2.50 12.61
N GLU A 58 3.15 -2.30 13.92
CA GLU A 58 2.13 -1.35 14.40
C GLU A 58 2.43 0.11 14.00
N ARG A 59 3.71 0.45 13.84
CA ARG A 59 4.19 1.79 13.44
C ARG A 59 4.50 1.92 11.96
N ALA A 60 4.12 0.93 11.14
CA ALA A 60 4.37 0.97 9.70
C ALA A 60 3.68 2.20 9.07
N HIS A 61 4.44 2.99 8.31
CA HIS A 61 3.92 4.13 7.56
C HIS A 61 3.25 3.62 6.29
N ARG A 62 1.91 3.67 6.24
CA ARG A 62 1.18 3.40 4.98
C ARG A 62 1.09 4.69 4.18
N GLY A 63 1.51 4.64 2.92
CA GLY A 63 1.51 5.80 2.04
C GLY A 63 1.29 5.43 0.58
N LEU A 64 1.15 6.48 -0.24
CA LEU A 64 1.04 6.38 -1.69
C LEU A 64 2.28 6.99 -2.29
N PHE A 65 3.19 6.18 -2.81
CA PHE A 65 4.54 6.63 -3.14
C PHE A 65 4.75 6.77 -4.64
N LEU A 66 5.59 7.72 -5.02
CA LEU A 66 6.34 7.66 -6.27
C LEU A 66 7.77 7.23 -5.97
N ALA A 67 8.26 6.22 -6.69
CA ALA A 67 9.65 5.86 -6.68
C ALA A 67 10.46 6.87 -7.51
N GLN A 68 11.57 7.32 -6.95
CA GLN A 68 12.51 8.27 -7.54
C GLN A 68 13.93 7.84 -7.19
N GLU A 69 14.91 8.22 -8.01
CA GLU A 69 16.34 7.98 -7.71
C GLU A 69 16.60 6.53 -7.28
N VAL A 70 16.16 5.58 -8.10
CA VAL A 70 16.35 4.15 -7.83
C VAL A 70 17.77 3.76 -8.22
N ASP A 71 18.50 3.13 -7.28
CA ASP A 71 19.84 2.63 -7.48
C ASP A 71 19.99 1.17 -6.98
N ASP A 72 21.22 0.66 -6.90
CA ASP A 72 21.51 -0.70 -6.46
C ASP A 72 21.22 -0.95 -4.97
N ARG A 73 21.11 0.12 -4.17
CA ARG A 73 20.95 0.05 -2.71
C ARG A 73 19.52 0.32 -2.26
N GLY A 74 18.76 1.06 -3.04
CA GLY A 74 17.43 1.48 -2.64
C GLY A 74 16.73 2.42 -3.62
N ALA A 75 15.77 3.15 -3.07
CA ALA A 75 15.02 4.16 -3.79
C ALA A 75 14.64 5.31 -2.85
N ARG A 76 14.47 6.50 -3.40
CA ARG A 76 13.78 7.59 -2.72
C ARG A 76 12.29 7.51 -3.05
N LEU A 77 11.47 7.34 -2.02
CA LEU A 77 10.01 7.33 -2.14
C LEU A 77 9.44 8.68 -1.70
N ARG A 78 8.69 9.33 -2.59
CA ARG A 78 7.91 10.52 -2.24
C ARG A 78 6.47 10.12 -1.95
N ASP A 79 6.02 10.34 -0.71
CA ASP A 79 4.64 10.12 -0.32
C ASP A 79 3.73 11.23 -0.88
N LEU A 80 2.87 10.85 -1.82
CA LEU A 80 1.91 11.72 -2.47
C LEU A 80 0.82 12.21 -1.52
N TRP A 81 0.66 11.64 -0.32
CA TRP A 81 -0.29 12.12 0.69
C TRP A 81 0.32 13.10 1.71
N SER A 82 1.50 12.83 2.24
CA SER A 82 2.13 13.69 3.25
C SER A 82 3.16 14.66 2.68
N GLY A 83 3.69 14.39 1.48
CA GLY A 83 4.85 15.08 0.93
C GLY A 83 6.18 14.62 1.51
N ALA A 84 6.18 13.65 2.44
CA ALA A 84 7.41 13.11 3.02
C ALA A 84 8.26 12.39 1.98
N GLU A 85 9.58 12.52 2.10
CA GLU A 85 10.54 11.75 1.32
C GLU A 85 11.20 10.70 2.22
N LEU A 86 11.23 9.46 1.75
CA LEU A 86 11.74 8.31 2.50
C LEU A 86 12.81 7.62 1.65
N PHE A 87 14.01 7.43 2.21
CA PHE A 87 15.04 6.61 1.59
C PHE A 87 14.87 5.18 2.08
N VAL A 88 14.47 4.28 1.18
CA VAL A 88 14.25 2.87 1.49
C VAL A 88 15.32 2.01 0.86
N HIS A 89 15.70 0.93 1.53
CA HIS A 89 16.55 -0.11 0.99
C HIS A 89 15.73 -1.17 0.27
N HIS A 90 16.33 -1.79 -0.75
CA HIS A 90 15.74 -2.98 -1.36
C HIS A 90 15.82 -4.15 -0.40
N LEU A 91 14.69 -4.86 -0.25
CA LEU A 91 14.63 -6.11 0.51
C LEU A 91 15.33 -7.25 -0.25
N ASP A 92 15.09 -7.31 -1.56
CA ASP A 92 15.61 -8.33 -2.47
C ASP A 92 15.66 -7.80 -3.92
N GLU A 93 16.18 -8.62 -4.83
CA GLU A 93 16.29 -8.29 -6.26
C GLU A 93 14.92 -8.06 -6.91
N ALA A 94 13.88 -8.77 -6.47
CA ALA A 94 12.53 -8.60 -7.01
C ALA A 94 11.96 -7.21 -6.68
N GLN A 95 12.21 -6.72 -5.47
CA GLN A 95 11.83 -5.36 -5.06
C GLN A 95 12.65 -4.30 -5.80
N ALA A 96 13.95 -4.54 -6.01
CA ALA A 96 14.79 -3.64 -6.79
C ALA A 96 14.24 -3.45 -8.21
N VAL A 97 13.95 -4.55 -8.90
CA VAL A 97 13.33 -4.55 -10.24
C VAL A 97 11.96 -3.87 -10.21
N ALA A 98 11.14 -4.13 -9.19
CA ALA A 98 9.82 -3.52 -9.07
C ALA A 98 9.87 -1.99 -8.93
N PHE A 99 10.87 -1.43 -8.22
CA PHE A 99 11.06 0.02 -8.13
C PHE A 99 11.66 0.62 -9.38
N GLU A 100 12.62 -0.05 -10.01
CA GLU A 100 13.23 0.43 -11.26
C GLU A 100 12.18 0.59 -12.37
N HIS A 101 11.18 -0.31 -12.42
CA HIS A 101 10.11 -0.29 -13.41
C HIS A 101 8.80 0.33 -12.90
N ALA A 102 8.83 0.99 -11.73
CA ALA A 102 7.63 1.63 -11.17
C ALA A 102 7.30 2.93 -11.91
N GLU A 103 6.45 2.83 -12.93
CA GLU A 103 5.96 3.99 -13.68
C GLU A 103 4.72 4.65 -13.05
N GLY A 104 3.98 3.92 -12.21
CA GLY A 104 2.79 4.38 -11.50
C GLY A 104 3.01 4.64 -10.01
N ALA A 105 1.96 5.07 -9.32
CA ALA A 105 1.99 5.21 -7.87
C ALA A 105 1.96 3.85 -7.15
N ILE A 106 2.54 3.78 -5.96
CA ILE A 106 2.65 2.57 -5.15
C ILE A 106 1.88 2.76 -3.83
N ASP A 107 0.79 2.02 -3.59
CA ASP A 107 0.21 1.90 -2.24
C ASP A 107 1.02 0.87 -1.47
N GLY A 108 1.73 1.30 -0.44
CA GLY A 108 2.66 0.44 0.28
C GLY A 108 2.79 0.80 1.74
N ARG A 109 3.57 0.00 2.46
CA ARG A 109 3.88 0.20 3.88
C ARG A 109 5.38 0.20 4.10
N VAL A 110 5.88 1.24 4.74
CA VAL A 110 7.29 1.39 5.10
C VAL A 110 7.46 1.04 6.58
N ILE A 111 8.45 0.22 6.90
CA ILE A 111 8.85 -0.09 8.27
C ILE A 111 10.31 0.31 8.50
N ALA A 112 10.64 0.61 9.77
CA ALA A 112 12.01 0.89 10.19
C ALA A 112 12.64 -0.31 10.91
N THR A 113 13.93 -0.55 10.70
CA THR A 113 14.74 -1.54 11.44
C THR A 113 15.35 -0.91 12.71
N PRO A 114 16.02 -1.69 13.61
CA PRO A 114 16.69 -1.11 14.77
C PRO A 114 17.84 -0.17 14.39
N LYS A 115 18.37 -0.32 13.17
CA LYS A 115 19.47 0.47 12.63
C LYS A 115 19.00 1.73 11.90
N ALA A 116 17.72 2.08 12.03
CA ALA A 116 17.08 3.20 11.34
C ALA A 116 17.09 3.09 9.79
N GLU A 117 17.20 1.87 9.27
CA GLU A 117 17.01 1.58 7.85
C GLU A 117 15.51 1.45 7.57
N LEU A 118 15.05 1.90 6.40
CA LEU A 118 13.66 1.79 5.99
C LEU A 118 13.50 0.75 4.89
N TYR A 119 12.42 -0.03 4.95
CA TYR A 119 12.07 -1.02 3.94
C TYR A 119 10.60 -0.93 3.59
N VAL A 120 10.27 -1.16 2.33
CA VAL A 120 8.88 -1.36 1.91
C VAL A 120 8.50 -2.82 2.13
N LEU A 121 7.36 -3.05 2.76
CA LEU A 121 6.83 -4.39 2.94
C LEU A 121 6.43 -5.02 1.59
N PRO A 122 6.46 -6.36 1.47
CA PRO A 122 6.31 -7.05 0.17
C PRO A 122 4.91 -6.93 -0.47
N GLY A 123 3.92 -6.42 0.25
CA GLY A 123 2.55 -6.21 -0.22
C GLY A 123 2.29 -4.85 -0.86
N ALA A 124 3.34 -4.14 -1.28
CA ALA A 124 3.22 -2.95 -2.10
C ALA A 124 2.41 -3.23 -3.38
N PHE A 125 1.40 -2.40 -3.63
CA PHE A 125 0.51 -2.49 -4.77
C PHE A 125 0.83 -1.37 -5.76
N HIS A 126 1.12 -1.73 -7.01
CA HIS A 126 1.47 -0.77 -8.06
C HIS A 126 0.22 -0.41 -8.87
N HIS A 127 -0.17 0.85 -8.84
CA HIS A 127 -1.20 1.41 -9.72
C HIS A 127 -0.69 1.48 -11.16
N ALA A 128 -1.61 1.36 -12.12
CA ALA A 128 -1.26 1.53 -13.52
C ALA A 128 -0.69 2.95 -13.81
N PRO A 129 0.26 3.09 -14.75
CA PRO A 129 0.89 4.39 -15.02
C PRO A 129 -0.09 5.46 -15.49
N ASP A 130 -1.08 5.06 -16.30
CA ASP A 130 -2.13 5.95 -16.81
C ASP A 130 -3.14 6.37 -15.74
N ALA A 131 -3.12 5.74 -14.57
CA ALA A 131 -3.92 6.14 -13.43
C ALA A 131 -3.32 7.29 -12.62
N LEU A 132 -2.06 7.66 -12.81
CA LEU A 132 -1.38 8.64 -11.96
C LEU A 132 -2.10 10.01 -11.93
N GLU A 133 -2.39 10.59 -13.09
CA GLU A 133 -3.07 11.88 -13.16
C GLU A 133 -4.47 11.88 -12.51
N PRO A 134 -5.39 10.96 -12.86
CA PRO A 134 -6.71 10.95 -12.21
C PRO A 134 -6.65 10.56 -10.72
N LEU A 135 -5.70 9.71 -10.32
CA LEU A 135 -5.45 9.38 -8.91
C LEU A 135 -5.03 10.62 -8.11
N LEU A 136 -4.17 11.48 -8.65
CA LEU A 136 -3.77 12.73 -7.98
C LEU A 136 -4.97 13.65 -7.73
N ARG A 137 -5.92 13.75 -8.67
CA ARG A 137 -7.16 14.51 -8.49
C ARG A 137 -8.03 13.93 -7.36
N VAL A 138 -8.08 12.60 -7.25
CA VAL A 138 -8.76 11.91 -6.15
C VAL A 138 -8.10 12.22 -4.80
N VAL A 139 -6.77 12.17 -4.73
CA VAL A 139 -6.01 12.49 -3.52
C VAL A 139 -6.23 13.94 -3.08
N GLU A 140 -6.16 14.89 -4.02
CA GLU A 140 -6.41 16.30 -3.74
C GLU A 140 -7.83 16.53 -3.20
N ALA A 141 -8.85 15.98 -3.86
CA ALA A 141 -10.22 16.09 -3.40
C ALA A 141 -10.42 15.46 -2.01
N ALA A 142 -9.80 14.32 -1.74
CA ALA A 142 -9.88 13.64 -0.45
C ALA A 142 -9.22 14.46 0.68
N ARG A 143 -8.09 15.11 0.40
CA ARG A 143 -7.46 16.06 1.34
C ARG A 143 -8.35 17.26 1.63
N HIS A 144 -8.98 17.86 0.62
CA HIS A 144 -9.95 18.93 0.82
C HIS A 144 -11.13 18.50 1.69
N ARG A 145 -11.54 17.23 1.60
CA ARG A 145 -12.57 16.61 2.44
C ARG A 145 -12.07 16.16 3.82
N LYS A 146 -10.78 16.35 4.13
CA LYS A 146 -10.13 15.91 5.38
C LYS A 146 -10.35 14.42 5.67
N MET A 147 -10.32 13.60 4.63
CA MET A 147 -10.46 12.15 4.78
C MET A 147 -9.20 11.55 5.40
N GLU A 148 -9.37 10.47 6.16
CA GLU A 148 -8.27 9.68 6.70
C GLU A 148 -7.49 9.00 5.58
N THR A 149 -6.15 9.07 5.63
CA THR A 149 -5.26 8.51 4.60
C THR A 149 -5.60 7.07 4.26
N GLY A 150 -5.71 6.21 5.28
CA GLY A 150 -5.99 4.78 5.09
C GLY A 150 -7.31 4.51 4.36
N ALA A 151 -8.35 5.32 4.62
CA ALA A 151 -9.64 5.19 3.95
C ALA A 151 -9.55 5.58 2.47
N VAL A 152 -8.72 6.57 2.13
CA VAL A 152 -8.46 6.97 0.75
C VAL A 152 -7.66 5.91 0.01
N LEU A 153 -6.61 5.37 0.62
CA LEU A 153 -5.81 4.30 0.01
C LEU A 153 -6.65 3.04 -0.24
N ASP A 154 -7.52 2.65 0.71
CA ASP A 154 -8.48 1.57 0.51
C ASP A 154 -9.45 1.87 -0.65
N ALA A 155 -9.84 3.13 -0.85
CA ALA A 155 -10.67 3.54 -1.99
C ALA A 155 -9.91 3.48 -3.32
N LEU A 156 -8.65 3.90 -3.35
CA LEU A 156 -7.81 3.81 -4.55
C LEU A 156 -7.59 2.36 -4.98
N LEU A 157 -7.40 1.43 -4.04
CA LEU A 157 -7.36 -0.01 -4.36
C LEU A 157 -8.65 -0.48 -5.02
N ARG A 158 -9.82 -0.06 -4.52
CA ARG A 158 -11.12 -0.38 -5.17
C ARG A 158 -11.22 0.20 -6.58
N MET A 159 -10.79 1.45 -6.77
CA MET A 159 -10.80 2.12 -8.09
C MET A 159 -9.88 1.40 -9.07
N GLU A 160 -8.69 0.99 -8.63
CA GLU A 160 -7.77 0.22 -9.45
C GLU A 160 -8.36 -1.12 -9.88
N MET A 161 -9.12 -1.78 -9.00
CA MET A 161 -9.82 -3.00 -9.39
C MET A 161 -10.86 -2.77 -10.48
N VAL A 162 -11.63 -1.68 -10.37
CA VAL A 162 -12.58 -1.29 -11.42
C VAL A 162 -11.86 -1.00 -12.73
N PHE A 163 -10.71 -0.33 -12.67
CA PHE A 163 -9.90 -0.03 -13.85
C PHE A 163 -9.44 -1.31 -14.54
N ARG A 164 -8.81 -2.20 -13.78
CA ARG A 164 -8.23 -3.44 -14.30
C ARG A 164 -9.25 -4.47 -14.76
N SER A 165 -10.45 -4.51 -14.15
CA SER A 165 -11.54 -5.38 -14.61
C SER A 165 -12.20 -4.88 -15.90
N SER A 166 -11.94 -3.63 -16.30
CA SER A 166 -12.65 -2.96 -17.39
C SER A 166 -11.72 -2.74 -18.58
N SER A 167 -11.62 -3.75 -19.46
CA SER A 167 -10.66 -3.83 -20.59
C SER A 167 -10.71 -2.68 -21.63
N ARG A 168 -11.64 -1.73 -21.52
CA ARG A 168 -11.85 -0.62 -22.49
C ARG A 168 -12.05 0.74 -21.84
N VAL A 169 -11.85 0.85 -20.54
CA VAL A 169 -12.22 2.04 -19.77
C VAL A 169 -10.97 2.84 -19.48
N LYS A 170 -11.00 4.15 -19.75
CA LYS A 170 -9.88 5.05 -19.40
C LYS A 170 -9.73 5.15 -17.89
N ALA A 171 -8.52 5.30 -17.38
CA ALA A 171 -8.27 5.41 -15.93
C ALA A 171 -9.16 6.46 -15.23
N GLY A 172 -9.39 7.62 -15.84
CA GLY A 172 -10.28 8.65 -15.26
C GLY A 172 -11.75 8.25 -15.06
N PHE A 173 -12.21 7.16 -15.68
CA PHE A 173 -13.54 6.60 -15.39
C PHE A 173 -13.51 5.66 -14.17
N ALA A 174 -12.39 5.04 -13.85
CA ALA A 174 -12.27 4.23 -12.64
C ALA A 174 -11.89 5.09 -11.42
N TYR A 175 -10.95 6.01 -11.62
CA TYR A 175 -10.43 6.93 -10.60
C TYR A 175 -11.25 8.22 -10.58
N ARG A 176 -12.33 8.18 -9.78
CA ARG A 176 -13.31 9.26 -9.69
C ARG A 176 -13.47 9.76 -8.27
N VAL A 177 -13.55 11.08 -8.13
CA VAL A 177 -13.75 11.77 -6.84
C VAL A 177 -15.10 11.38 -6.21
N GLU A 178 -16.09 11.03 -7.04
CA GLU A 178 -17.40 10.53 -6.62
C GLU A 178 -17.29 9.16 -5.95
N SER A 179 -16.33 8.33 -6.38
CA SER A 179 -16.09 6.98 -5.83
C SER A 179 -15.39 6.98 -4.47
N LEU A 180 -15.01 8.16 -3.94
CA LEU A 180 -14.53 8.31 -2.56
C LEU A 180 -15.63 8.09 -1.51
N ALA A 181 -16.91 8.24 -1.90
CA ALA A 181 -18.02 7.95 -1.00
C ALA A 181 -18.05 6.44 -0.73
N VAL A 182 -17.77 6.06 0.51
CA VAL A 182 -17.96 4.68 0.99
C VAL A 182 -19.44 4.35 0.79
N ARG A 183 -19.74 3.30 0.01
CA ARG A 183 -21.03 2.63 0.16
C ARG A 183 -21.01 2.04 1.58
N ALA A 184 -21.75 2.68 2.47
CA ALA A 184 -22.04 2.18 3.81
C ALA A 184 -22.71 0.80 3.72
#